data_AF-A0A958J5C0-F1
#
_entry.id   AF-A0A958J5C0-F1
#
_cell.length_a   1.000
_cell.length_b   1.000
_cell.length_c   1.000
_cell.angle_alpha   90.00
_cell.angle_beta   90.00
_cell.angle_gamma   90.00
#
_symmetry.space_group_name_H-M   'P 1'
#
loop_
_entity.id
_entity.type
_entity.pdbx_description
1 polymer ?
#
loop_
_entity_poly.entity_id
_entity_poly.type
_entity_poly.pdbx_seq_one_letter_code
_entity_poly.pdbx_strand_id
1 'polypeptide(L)' 'RLNDVRIIRKNQEVLTVNIEEFIKTGNQDLLVSLEPGDVIIVSGSISDIFARVIGFVRDIAIIVNVIVLATRVK' A
#
# COMPACT_ATOMS: atom_id res chain seq x y z
N ARG A 1 -6.01 -1.58 -4.29
CA ARG A 1 -6.12 -1.99 -5.71
C ARG A 1 -5.29 -3.24 -5.85
N LEU A 2 -5.89 -4.38 -6.18
CA LEU A 2 -5.25 -5.72 -6.22
C LEU A 2 -4.72 -6.06 -7.63
N ASN A 3 -4.62 -5.06 -8.49
CA ASN A 3 -4.43 -5.20 -9.93
C ASN A 3 -2.95 -5.24 -10.31
N ASP A 4 -2.06 -5.00 -9.35
CA ASP A 4 -0.61 -4.94 -9.54
C ASP A 4 0.06 -5.77 -8.44
N VAL A 5 -0.11 -7.08 -8.53
CA VAL A 5 0.68 -8.04 -7.74
C VAL A 5 1.79 -8.54 -8.62
N ARG A 6 3.03 -8.44 -8.13
CA ARG A 6 4.24 -8.82 -8.87
C ARG A 6 4.88 -10.01 -8.18
N ILE A 7 5.25 -11.03 -8.94
CA ILE A 7 6.02 -12.17 -8.47
C ILE A 7 7.40 -12.07 -9.09
N ILE A 8 8.43 -12.07 -8.25
CA ILE A 8 9.82 -12.05 -8.69
C ILE A 8 10.39 -13.45 -8.49
N ARG A 9 10.74 -14.12 -9.59
CA ARG A 9 11.42 -15.42 -9.58
C ARG A 9 12.92 -15.24 -9.33
N LYS A 10 13.58 -16.33 -8.91
CA LYS A 10 15.03 -16.36 -8.66
C LYS A 10 15.88 -15.99 -9.88
N ASN A 11 15.37 -16.21 -11.09
CA ASN A 11 15.99 -15.82 -12.36
C ASN A 11 15.81 -14.33 -12.70
N GLN A 12 15.26 -13.52 -11.78
CA GLN A 12 14.89 -12.10 -11.97
C GLN A 12 13.72 -11.87 -12.93
N GLU A 13 12.98 -12.91 -13.29
CA GLU A 13 11.74 -12.76 -14.05
C GLU A 13 10.65 -12.15 -13.18
N VAL A 14 9.95 -11.16 -13.73
CA VAL A 14 8.84 -10.48 -13.06
C VAL A 14 7.54 -10.88 -13.74
N LEU A 15 6.68 -11.58 -13.01
CA LEU A 15 5.32 -11.88 -13.45
C LEU A 15 4.35 -10.92 -12.78
N THR A 16 3.54 -10.22 -13.57
CA THR A 16 2.48 -9.36 -13.07
C THR A 16 1.16 -10.11 -13.14
N VAL A 17 0.45 -10.18 -12.02
CA VAL A 17 -0.81 -10.90 -11.87
C VAL A 17 -1.92 -9.92 -11.49
N ASN A 18 -3.01 -9.96 -12.24
CA ASN A 18 -4.21 -9.20 -11.94
C ASN A 18 -5.16 -10.01 -11.04
N ILE A 19 -4.95 -9.94 -9.73
CA ILE A 19 -5.77 -10.68 -8.77
C ILE A 19 -7.21 -10.13 -8.70
N GLU A 20 -7.44 -8.87 -9.06
CA GLU A 20 -8.79 -8.30 -9.09
C GLU A 20 -9.70 -9.01 -10.09
N GLU A 21 -9.17 -9.37 -11.26
CA GLU A 21 -9.93 -10.07 -12.29
C GLU A 21 -10.25 -11.51 -11.89
N PHE A 22 -9.32 -12.20 -11.22
CA PHE A 22 -9.57 -13.52 -10.64
C PHE A 22 -10.69 -13.46 -9.60
N ILE A 23 -10.67 -12.50 -8.67
CA ILE A 23 -11.72 -12.36 -7.64
C ILE A 23 -13.09 -12.09 -8.27
N LYS A 24 -13.15 -11.34 -9.37
CA LYS A 24 -14.41 -11.00 -10.05
C LYS A 24 -14.96 -12.13 -10.92
N THR A 25 -14.09 -12.87 -11.60
CA THR A 25 -14.50 -13.85 -12.63
C THR A 25 -14.40 -15.30 -12.17
N GLY A 26 -13.58 -15.58 -11.16
CA GLY A 26 -13.22 -16.93 -10.74
C GLY A 26 -12.34 -17.68 -11.76
N ASN A 27 -11.83 -17.01 -12.79
CA ASN A 27 -11.05 -17.66 -13.83
C ASN A 27 -9.64 -18.06 -13.33
N GLN A 28 -9.43 -19.36 -13.13
CA GLN A 28 -8.19 -19.92 -12.62
C GLN A 28 -7.00 -19.77 -13.56
N ASP A 29 -7.23 -19.51 -14.86
CA ASP A 29 -6.15 -19.27 -15.83
C ASP A 29 -5.33 -18.01 -15.51
N LEU A 30 -5.87 -17.12 -14.67
CA LEU A 30 -5.21 -15.92 -14.19
C LEU A 30 -4.23 -16.21 -13.03
N LEU A 31 -4.27 -17.42 -12.46
CA LEU A 31 -3.36 -17.84 -11.40
C LEU A 31 -2.09 -18.43 -12.02
N VAL A 32 -0.95 -17.89 -11.62
CA VAL A 32 0.36 -18.44 -12.01
C VAL A 32 0.82 -19.49 -11.00
N SER A 33 1.45 -20.54 -11.50
CA SER A 33 2.08 -21.54 -10.64
C SER A 33 3.30 -20.94 -9.96
N LEU A 34 3.37 -21.04 -8.63
CA LEU A 34 4.49 -20.54 -7.83
C LEU A 34 5.62 -21.57 -7.78
N GLU A 35 6.85 -21.07 -7.78
CA GLU A 35 8.06 -21.87 -7.64
C GLU A 35 8.79 -21.58 -6.31
N PRO A 36 9.55 -22.56 -5.76
CA PRO A 36 10.35 -22.31 -4.57
C PRO A 36 11.39 -21.19 -4.78
N GLY A 37 11.32 -20.15 -3.94
CA GLY A 37 12.19 -18.98 -4.03
C GLY A 37 11.53 -17.75 -4.65
N ASP A 38 10.25 -17.83 -5.00
CA ASP A 38 9.46 -16.69 -5.47
C ASP A 38 9.23 -15.66 -4.37
N VAL A 39 9.37 -14.39 -4.73
CA VAL A 39 9.06 -13.25 -3.87
C VAL A 39 7.79 -12.58 -4.39
N ILE A 40 6.72 -12.61 -3.60
CA ILE A 40 5.44 -12.00 -3.92
C ILE A 40 5.42 -10.57 -3.37
N ILE A 41 5.24 -9.60 -4.25
CA ILE A 41 5.12 -8.18 -3.94
C ILE A 41 3.70 -7.74 -4.25
N VAL A 42 2.98 -7.34 -3.22
CA VAL A 42 1.63 -6.77 -3.36
C VAL A 42 1.75 -5.25 -3.30
N SER A 43 1.46 -4.56 -4.40
CA SER A 43 1.47 -3.10 -4.42
C SER A 43 0.32 -2.56 -3.55
N GLY A 44 0.63 -2.16 -2.31
CA GLY A 44 -0.26 -1.36 -1.48
C GLY A 44 -0.42 0.05 -2.05
N SER A 45 -1.54 0.72 -1.77
CA SER A 45 -1.68 2.10 -2.24
C SER A 45 -0.78 3.02 -1.43
N ILE A 46 0.08 3.79 -2.11
CA ILE A 46 0.87 4.87 -1.49
C ILE A 46 -0.04 5.82 -0.70
N SER A 47 -1.32 5.94 -1.07
CA SER A 47 -2.32 6.73 -0.33
C SER A 47 -2.48 6.29 1.12
N ASP A 48 -2.39 5.00 1.43
CA ASP A 48 -2.62 4.48 2.78
C ASP A 48 -1.43 4.79 3.70
N ILE A 49 -0.22 4.76 3.13
CA ILE A 49 1.02 5.15 3.80
C ILE A 49 1.05 6.68 3.96
N PHE A 50 0.68 7.43 2.93
CA PHE A 50 0.64 8.88 2.95
C PHE A 50 -0.43 9.41 3.92
N ALA A 51 -1.59 8.77 4.01
CA ALA A 51 -2.64 9.10 4.97
C ALA A 51 -2.15 8.94 6.43
N ARG A 52 -1.37 7.89 6.72
CA ARG A 52 -0.79 7.68 8.05
C ARG A 52 0.24 8.77 8.42
N VAL A 53 1.05 9.22 7.47
CA VAL A 53 2.03 10.29 7.67
C VAL A 53 1.36 11.67 7.82
N ILE A 54 0.38 11.97 6.98
CA ILE A 54 -0.38 13.23 7.03
C ILE A 54 -1.18 13.36 8.34
N GLY A 55 -1.67 12.25 8.90
CA GLY A 55 -2.30 12.23 10.22
C GLY A 55 -1.38 12.76 11.32
N PHE A 56 -0.16 12.25 11.41
CA PHE A 56 0.83 12.71 12.39
C PHE A 56 1.18 14.20 12.26
N VAL A 57 1.34 14.68 11.03
CA VAL A 57 1.64 16.10 10.76
C VAL A 57 0.49 16.99 11.22
N ARG A 58 -0.76 16.56 10.99
CA ARG A 58 -1.96 17.28 11.45
C ARG A 58 -2.03 17.37 12.98
N ASP A 59 -1.76 16.27 13.68
CA ASP A 59 -1.84 16.24 15.14
C ASP A 59 -0.82 17.17 15.78
N ILE A 60 0.41 17.24 15.25
CA ILE A 60 1.43 18.19 15.68
C ILE A 60 0.95 19.64 15.45
N ALA A 61 0.38 19.94 14.28
CA ALA A 61 -0.10 21.28 13.96
C ALA A 61 -1.22 21.74 14.91
N ILE A 62 -2.12 20.82 15.31
CA ILE A 62 -3.19 21.10 16.28
C ILE A 62 -2.59 21.44 17.64
N ILE A 63 -1.65 20.62 18.13
CA ILE A 63 -0.98 20.84 19.43
C ILE A 63 -0.27 22.19 19.44
N VAL A 64 0.50 22.50 18.39
CA VAL A 64 1.19 23.78 18.24
C VAL A 64 0.21 24.95 18.24
N ASN A 65 -0.90 24.82 17.50
CA ASN A 65 -1.93 25.87 17.45
C ASN A 65 -2.57 26.11 18.82
N VAL A 66 -2.88 25.05 19.57
CA VAL A 66 -3.43 25.15 20.94
C VAL A 66 -2.45 25.88 21.87
N ILE A 67 -1.16 25.53 21.82
CA ILE A 67 -0.13 26.20 22.62
C ILE A 67 -0.06 27.69 22.29
N VAL A 68 0.03 28.03 21.00
CA VAL A 68 0.11 29.43 20.54
C VAL A 68 -1.08 30.24 21.01
N LEU A 69 -2.30 29.70 20.89
CA LEU A 69 -3.52 30.35 21.37
C LEU A 69 -3.53 30.54 22.89
N ALA A 70 -3.13 29.52 23.66
CA ALA A 70 -3.05 29.60 25.12
C ALA A 70 -2.05 30.68 25.59
N THR A 71 -0.93 30.85 24.88
CA THR A 71 0.03 31.95 25.15
C THR A 71 -0.47 33.34 24.74
N ARG A 72 -1.46 33.45 23.85
CA ARG A 72 -2.01 34.73 23.39
C ARG A 72 -3.16 35.25 24.24
N VAL A 73 -3.82 34.37 24.99
CA VAL A 73 -4.97 34.67 25.86
C VAL A 73 -4.53 35.02 27.30
N LYS A 74 -3.25 34.79 27.64
CA LYS A 74 -2.61 35.32 28.85
C LYS A 74 -1.99 36.68 28.58
#